data_AF-A0A6P3C8B0-F1
#
_entry.id   AF-A0A6P3C8B0-F1
#
_cell.length_a   1.000
_cell.length_b   1.000
_cell.length_c   1.000
_cell.angle_alpha   90.00
_cell.angle_beta   90.00
_cell.angle_gamma   90.00
#
_symmetry.space_group_name_H-M   'P 1'
#
loop_
_entity.id
_entity.type
_entity.pdbx_description
1 polymer ?
#
loop_
_entity_poly.entity_id
_entity_poly.type
_entity_poly.pdbx_seq_one_letter_code
_entity_poly.pdbx_strand_id
1 'polypeptide(L)'
;MRCERRPASEWDSLLDARTRSSRRVNCASPLTSTGIAHTASHISDISGPNIPTDMIQFTEEQIAARELRNTAYHEAARKMLYERFGGAGDAVVWKNESGNPNESAWLGQFRPRTCPEVTRTIALNHAFPAPELPANWKMLVGMAGLLAEEVLSGETDDTGAMADTLFLRISFGAASASDLAHTGVTDIDSCGLSYEVVDEVVQMLREGWPVVQEEAEYLIKSATSCPASAY
;
A
#
# COMPACT_ATOMS: atom_id res chain seq x y z
N MET A 1 6.78 -37.40 -16.02
CA MET A 1 7.95 -36.59 -15.59
C MET A 1 7.69 -36.12 -14.16
N ARG A 2 8.54 -36.49 -13.20
CA ARG A 2 8.43 -36.03 -11.80
C ARG A 2 8.98 -34.60 -11.74
N CYS A 3 8.15 -33.65 -11.31
CA CYS A 3 8.59 -32.30 -11.02
C CYS A 3 9.05 -32.25 -9.56
N GLU A 4 10.34 -31.97 -9.36
CA GLU A 4 10.93 -31.77 -8.04
C GLU A 4 10.30 -30.53 -7.39
N ARG A 5 9.77 -30.70 -6.17
CA ARG A 5 9.33 -29.57 -5.33
C ARG A 5 10.56 -28.79 -4.91
N ARG A 6 10.66 -27.51 -5.30
CA ARG A 6 11.56 -26.58 -4.61
C ARG A 6 10.99 -26.26 -3.21
N PRO A 7 11.80 -26.31 -2.15
CA PRO A 7 11.35 -26.01 -0.80
C PRO A 7 11.16 -24.50 -0.59
N ALA A 8 10.21 -24.14 0.27
CA ALA A 8 9.84 -22.76 0.61
C ALA A 8 10.98 -21.89 1.19
N SER A 9 12.13 -22.50 1.53
CA SER A 9 13.29 -21.82 2.12
C SER A 9 14.05 -20.91 1.15
N GLU A 10 13.81 -20.99 -0.17
CA GLU A 10 14.50 -20.14 -1.15
C GLU A 10 13.96 -18.68 -1.13
N TRP A 11 12.74 -18.47 -0.61
CA TRP A 11 12.16 -17.13 -0.44
C TRP A 11 12.65 -16.42 0.84
N ASP A 12 12.97 -17.15 1.91
CA ASP A 12 13.48 -16.57 3.16
C ASP A 12 14.93 -16.10 3.05
N SER A 13 15.76 -16.77 2.24
CA SER A 13 17.18 -16.44 2.08
C SER A 13 17.47 -15.11 1.36
N LEU A 14 16.50 -14.56 0.62
CA LEU A 14 16.62 -13.24 -0.02
C LEU A 14 16.22 -12.08 0.91
N LEU A 15 15.43 -12.37 1.97
CA LEU A 15 15.06 -11.41 3.02
C LEU A 15 16.23 -11.13 3.98
N ASP A 16 17.05 -12.14 4.28
CA ASP A 16 18.13 -12.03 5.28
C ASP A 16 19.38 -11.27 4.79
N ALA A 17 19.58 -11.16 3.47
CA ALA A 17 20.74 -10.47 2.90
C ALA A 17 20.62 -8.94 2.91
N ARG A 18 19.40 -8.38 2.93
CA ARG A 18 19.16 -6.92 2.87
C ARG A 18 19.04 -6.26 4.25
N THR A 19 18.68 -7.00 5.30
CA THR A 19 18.55 -6.48 6.67
C THR A 19 19.88 -6.07 7.32
N ARG A 20 21.03 -6.44 6.73
CA ARG A 20 22.36 -6.05 7.26
C ARG A 20 22.92 -4.74 6.71
N SER A 21 22.36 -4.16 5.64
CA SER A 21 22.97 -3.01 4.96
C SER A 21 22.48 -1.63 5.44
N SER A 22 21.44 -1.55 6.28
CA SER A 22 20.83 -0.26 6.65
C SER A 22 21.28 0.31 8.01
N ARG A 23 22.49 -0.05 8.48
CA ARG A 23 23.07 0.61 9.66
C ARG A 23 24.08 1.68 9.25
N ARG A 24 23.68 2.92 9.59
CA ARG A 24 24.45 4.18 9.67
C ARG A 24 24.63 4.92 8.36
N VAL A 25 24.00 6.10 8.25
CA VAL A 25 24.73 7.38 8.16
C VAL A 25 23.94 8.47 8.91
N ASN A 26 24.49 8.95 10.02
CA ASN A 26 24.21 10.28 10.57
C ASN A 26 25.03 11.28 9.76
N CYS A 27 24.42 12.34 9.24
CA CYS A 27 25.12 13.57 8.86
C CYS A 27 24.24 14.79 9.14
N ALA A 28 24.37 15.34 10.34
CA ALA A 28 24.14 16.74 10.58
C ALA A 28 25.30 17.55 9.96
N SER A 29 25.01 18.70 9.37
CA SER A 29 25.95 19.82 9.35
C SER A 29 25.26 21.18 9.20
N PRO A 30 25.87 22.25 9.74
CA PRO A 30 25.22 23.51 10.09
C PRO A 30 25.48 24.59 9.02
N LEU A 31 24.52 25.47 8.79
CA LEU A 31 24.77 26.70 8.03
C LEU A 31 24.86 27.90 8.98
N THR A 32 26.06 28.46 8.98
CA THR A 32 26.51 29.66 9.66
C THR A 32 25.90 30.93 9.07
N SER A 33 25.39 31.75 9.99
CA SER A 33 25.36 33.22 10.00
C SER A 33 26.26 33.94 8.99
N THR A 34 25.65 34.84 8.21
CA THR A 34 26.18 36.19 7.93
C THR A 34 25.01 37.15 7.76
N GLY A 35 24.95 38.17 8.61
CA GLY A 35 23.89 39.17 8.64
C GLY A 35 24.09 40.33 7.69
N ILE A 36 22.98 40.96 7.30
CA ILE A 36 22.90 42.35 6.88
C ILE A 36 21.64 42.94 7.53
N ALA A 37 21.85 43.91 8.41
CA ALA A 37 20.79 44.70 9.03
C ALA A 37 20.32 45.79 8.05
N HIS A 38 19.01 45.99 7.92
CA HIS A 38 18.45 47.32 7.63
C HIS A 38 16.99 47.43 8.10
N THR A 39 16.79 48.41 8.98
CA THR A 39 15.60 49.27 9.20
C THR A 39 14.28 48.64 9.64
N ALA A 40 14.00 48.87 10.93
CA ALA A 40 12.69 48.78 11.55
C ALA A 40 11.70 49.81 10.98
N SER A 41 10.49 49.37 10.66
CA SER A 41 9.29 50.20 10.66
C SER A 41 8.20 49.50 11.45
N HIS A 42 7.80 50.14 12.54
CA HIS A 42 6.62 49.84 13.34
C HIS A 42 5.37 49.64 12.47
N ILE A 43 4.73 48.48 12.58
CA ILE A 43 3.27 48.35 12.52
C ILE A 43 2.88 47.54 13.75
N SER A 44 2.37 48.26 14.75
CA SER A 44 1.71 47.73 15.93
C SER A 44 0.33 47.17 15.57
N ASP A 45 -0.07 46.15 16.32
CA ASP A 45 -1.45 45.71 16.54
C ASP A 45 -2.20 45.03 15.39
N ILE A 46 -1.98 43.70 15.29
CA ILE A 46 -3.06 42.76 15.01
C ILE A 46 -3.07 41.72 16.13
N SER A 47 -3.67 42.09 17.27
CA SER A 47 -4.17 41.13 18.24
C SER A 47 -5.42 40.47 17.66
N GLY A 48 -5.21 39.56 16.70
CA GLY A 48 -6.21 38.57 16.33
C GLY A 48 -6.37 37.56 17.47
N PRO A 49 -7.56 36.97 17.66
CA PRO A 49 -7.72 35.92 18.65
C PRO A 49 -6.69 34.83 18.36
N ASN A 50 -5.94 34.43 19.40
CA ASN A 50 -5.20 33.16 19.41
C ASN A 50 -6.23 32.07 19.12
N ILE A 51 -6.40 31.72 17.84
CA ILE A 51 -7.13 30.51 17.46
C ILE A 51 -6.28 29.39 18.06
N PRO A 52 -6.82 28.62 19.03
CA PRO A 52 -6.12 27.45 19.52
C PRO A 52 -5.84 26.62 18.28
N THR A 53 -4.55 26.42 17.99
CA THR A 53 -4.14 25.38 17.06
C THR A 53 -4.40 24.09 17.82
N ASP A 54 -5.68 23.70 17.91
CA ASP A 54 -6.09 22.36 18.31
C ASP A 54 -5.45 21.46 17.26
N MET A 55 -4.24 20.97 17.57
CA MET A 55 -3.73 19.77 16.96
C MET A 55 -4.80 18.72 17.24
N ILE A 56 -5.64 18.43 16.25
CA ILE A 56 -6.64 17.38 16.32
C ILE A 56 -5.86 16.07 16.57
N GLN A 57 -5.81 15.65 17.82
CA GLN A 57 -5.22 14.37 18.18
C GLN A 57 -6.30 13.30 18.02
N PHE A 58 -6.09 12.40 17.06
CA PHE A 58 -6.94 11.23 16.91
C PHE A 58 -6.71 10.27 18.10
N THR A 59 -7.78 9.66 18.60
CA THR A 59 -7.65 8.62 19.64
C THR A 59 -7.07 7.34 19.03
N GLU A 60 -6.52 6.47 19.88
CA GLU A 60 -6.00 5.16 19.44
C GLU A 60 -7.10 4.32 18.74
N GLU A 61 -8.34 4.42 19.20
CA GLU A 61 -9.48 3.75 18.57
C GLU A 61 -9.79 4.33 17.19
N GLN A 62 -9.70 5.64 17.02
CA GLN A 62 -9.90 6.29 15.72
C GLN A 62 -8.79 5.92 14.73
N ILE A 63 -7.54 5.87 15.21
CA ILE A 63 -6.39 5.42 14.41
C ILE A 63 -6.58 3.95 14.01
N ALA A 64 -6.90 3.07 14.97
CA ALA A 64 -7.11 1.65 14.70
C ALA A 64 -8.30 1.40 13.75
N ALA A 65 -9.39 2.16 13.87
CA ALA A 65 -10.53 2.06 12.96
C ALA A 65 -10.16 2.49 11.53
N ARG A 66 -9.37 3.57 11.39
CA ARG A 66 -8.84 4.01 10.09
C ARG A 66 -7.91 2.95 9.50
N GLU A 67 -7.01 2.39 10.29
CA GLU A 67 -6.08 1.36 9.85
C GLU A 67 -6.79 0.06 9.43
N LEU A 68 -7.80 -0.38 10.18
CA LEU A 68 -8.64 -1.50 9.77
C LEU A 68 -9.28 -1.25 8.39
N ARG A 69 -9.87 -0.06 8.22
CA ARG A 69 -10.51 0.30 6.96
C ARG A 69 -9.51 0.34 5.81
N ASN A 70 -8.38 1.01 5.99
CA ASN A 70 -7.34 1.10 4.96
C ASN A 70 -6.81 -0.29 4.59
N THR A 71 -6.51 -1.12 5.58
CA THR A 71 -6.01 -2.49 5.37
C THR A 71 -7.03 -3.35 4.61
N ALA A 72 -8.31 -3.26 4.96
CA ALA A 72 -9.35 -4.02 4.27
C ALA A 72 -9.51 -3.60 2.80
N TYR A 73 -9.50 -2.30 2.51
CA TYR A 73 -9.57 -1.80 1.14
C TYR A 73 -8.31 -2.12 0.34
N HIS A 74 -7.13 -2.07 0.97
CA HIS A 74 -5.86 -2.45 0.37
C HIS A 74 -5.90 -3.89 -0.13
N GLU A 75 -6.28 -4.85 0.72
CA GLU A 75 -6.30 -6.26 0.35
C GLU A 75 -7.46 -6.62 -0.61
N ALA A 76 -8.62 -5.98 -0.45
CA ALA A 76 -9.75 -6.14 -1.36
C ALA A 76 -9.43 -5.68 -2.78
N ALA A 77 -8.72 -4.56 -2.93
CA ALA A 77 -8.28 -4.05 -4.22
C ALA A 77 -7.31 -4.99 -4.93
N ARG A 78 -6.36 -5.56 -4.18
CA ARG A 78 -5.45 -6.60 -4.70
C ARG A 78 -6.20 -7.81 -5.19
N LYS A 79 -7.13 -8.32 -4.37
CA LYS A 79 -7.97 -9.46 -4.75
C LYS A 79 -8.75 -9.17 -6.03
N MET A 80 -9.42 -8.03 -6.11
CA MET A 80 -10.26 -7.66 -7.26
C MET A 80 -9.44 -7.61 -8.56
N LEU A 81 -8.30 -6.93 -8.59
CA LEU A 81 -7.45 -6.88 -9.79
C LEU A 81 -6.87 -8.25 -10.13
N TYR A 82 -6.45 -9.02 -9.13
CA TYR A 82 -5.89 -10.36 -9.33
C TYR A 82 -6.92 -11.32 -9.94
N GLU A 83 -8.17 -11.26 -9.49
CA GLU A 83 -9.28 -12.05 -10.03
C GLU A 83 -9.73 -11.56 -11.41
N ARG A 84 -9.71 -10.25 -11.66
CA ARG A 84 -9.95 -9.66 -13.00
C ARG A 84 -9.00 -10.24 -14.05
N PHE A 85 -7.76 -10.55 -13.67
CA PHE A 85 -6.77 -11.18 -14.53
C PHE A 85 -6.89 -12.72 -14.63
N GLY A 86 -7.92 -13.34 -14.05
CA GLY A 86 -8.17 -14.78 -14.10
C GLY A 86 -7.44 -15.58 -13.00
N GLY A 87 -6.89 -14.89 -12.01
CA GLY A 87 -6.42 -15.50 -10.78
C GLY A 87 -7.57 -15.82 -9.82
N ALA A 88 -7.23 -16.40 -8.68
CA ALA A 88 -8.12 -16.53 -7.53
C ALA A 88 -7.32 -16.45 -6.24
N GLY A 89 -7.88 -15.86 -5.18
CA GLY A 89 -7.22 -15.76 -3.89
C GLY A 89 -8.14 -15.27 -2.77
N ASP A 90 -7.64 -15.35 -1.54
CA ASP A 90 -8.37 -14.91 -0.35
C ASP A 90 -7.68 -13.68 0.24
N ALA A 91 -8.42 -12.61 0.51
CA ALA A 91 -7.95 -11.51 1.35
C ALA A 91 -8.27 -11.83 2.82
N VAL A 92 -7.35 -11.49 3.72
CA VAL A 92 -7.58 -11.61 5.16
C VAL A 92 -7.06 -10.38 5.89
N VAL A 93 -7.76 -9.99 6.96
CA VAL A 93 -7.38 -8.89 7.85
C VAL A 93 -7.50 -9.36 9.30
N TRP A 94 -6.49 -9.06 10.12
CA TRP A 94 -6.47 -9.46 11.53
C TRP A 94 -5.77 -8.40 12.39
N LYS A 95 -6.04 -8.43 13.69
CA LYS A 95 -5.46 -7.48 14.64
C LYS A 95 -3.98 -7.80 14.86
N ASN A 96 -3.13 -6.78 14.90
CA ASN A 96 -1.75 -6.93 15.32
C ASN A 96 -1.66 -7.13 16.83
N GLU A 97 -0.88 -8.13 17.26
CA GLU A 97 -0.70 -8.51 18.66
C GLU A 97 0.63 -8.05 19.25
N SER A 98 1.46 -7.32 18.48
CA SER A 98 2.78 -6.89 18.93
C SER A 98 2.76 -5.93 20.12
N GLY A 99 1.67 -5.17 20.29
CA GLY A 99 1.54 -4.14 21.31
C GLY A 99 2.47 -2.94 21.11
N ASN A 100 3.16 -2.86 19.97
CA ASN A 100 4.05 -1.75 19.63
C ASN A 100 3.24 -0.60 19.00
N PRO A 101 3.14 0.58 19.63
CA PRO A 101 2.35 1.70 19.09
C PRO A 101 2.93 2.31 17.82
N ASN A 102 4.16 1.93 17.43
CA ASN A 102 4.77 2.37 16.17
C ASN A 102 4.44 1.42 15.00
N GLU A 103 3.72 0.33 15.25
CA GLU A 103 3.24 -0.60 14.23
C GLU A 103 1.74 -0.40 14.02
N SER A 104 1.25 -0.77 12.83
CA SER A 104 -0.19 -0.74 12.59
C SER A 104 -0.92 -1.75 13.48
N ALA A 105 -2.07 -1.35 14.02
CA ALA A 105 -2.97 -2.15 14.82
C ALA A 105 -3.68 -3.25 14.02
N TRP A 106 -3.68 -3.17 12.69
CA TRP A 106 -4.28 -4.16 11.80
C TRP A 106 -3.31 -4.57 10.71
N LEU A 107 -3.33 -5.86 10.39
CA LEU A 107 -2.49 -6.46 9.36
C LEU A 107 -3.39 -7.08 8.28
N GLY A 108 -2.92 -7.00 7.03
CA GLY A 108 -3.59 -7.52 5.86
C GLY A 108 -2.72 -8.53 5.13
N GLN A 109 -3.35 -9.48 4.44
CA GLN A 109 -2.67 -10.33 3.48
C GLN A 109 -3.63 -10.85 2.41
N PHE A 110 -3.31 -10.57 1.16
CA PHE A 110 -3.83 -11.31 0.03
C PHE A 110 -3.08 -12.64 -0.16
N ARG A 111 -3.83 -13.73 -0.30
CA ARG A 111 -3.33 -15.11 -0.39
C ARG A 111 -3.74 -15.72 -1.73
N PRO A 112 -2.86 -15.67 -2.75
CA PRO A 112 -3.13 -16.29 -4.03
C PRO A 112 -3.36 -17.81 -3.91
N ARG A 113 -4.41 -18.31 -4.57
CA ARG A 113 -4.73 -19.74 -4.71
C ARG A 113 -4.40 -20.25 -6.10
N THR A 114 -4.75 -19.46 -7.11
CA THR A 114 -4.54 -19.79 -8.52
C THR A 114 -3.88 -18.61 -9.23
N CYS A 115 -2.80 -18.86 -9.97
CA CYS A 115 -2.06 -17.83 -10.69
C CYS A 115 -2.74 -17.49 -12.04
N PRO A 116 -2.98 -16.20 -12.36
CA PRO A 116 -3.46 -15.74 -13.68
C PRO A 116 -2.74 -16.40 -14.86
N GLU A 117 -1.40 -16.46 -14.81
CA GLU A 117 -0.56 -17.05 -15.86
C GLU A 117 -0.85 -18.54 -16.05
N VAL A 118 -1.03 -19.27 -14.95
CA VAL A 118 -1.31 -20.71 -14.97
C VAL A 118 -2.72 -20.97 -15.47
N THR A 119 -3.72 -20.24 -14.98
CA THR A 119 -5.11 -20.35 -15.44
C THR A 119 -5.21 -20.10 -16.94
N ARG A 120 -4.59 -19.01 -17.43
CA ARG A 120 -4.58 -18.65 -18.85
C ARG A 120 -3.91 -19.74 -19.68
N THR A 121 -2.76 -20.24 -19.26
CA THR A 121 -2.03 -21.30 -19.97
C THR A 121 -2.89 -22.57 -20.11
N ILE A 122 -3.55 -22.99 -19.03
CA ILE A 122 -4.44 -24.16 -19.05
C ILE A 122 -5.62 -23.93 -20.00
N ALA A 123 -6.31 -22.79 -19.89
CA ALA A 123 -7.45 -22.47 -20.74
C ALA A 123 -7.09 -22.50 -22.23
N LEU A 124 -6.00 -21.84 -22.62
CA LEU A 124 -5.53 -21.81 -24.00
C LEU A 124 -5.13 -23.19 -24.52
N ASN A 125 -4.45 -24.00 -23.70
CA ASN A 125 -4.07 -25.38 -24.08
C ASN A 125 -5.29 -26.29 -24.34
N HIS A 126 -6.43 -25.98 -23.74
CA HIS A 126 -7.69 -26.70 -23.93
C HIS A 126 -8.66 -25.99 -24.89
N ALA A 127 -8.19 -24.99 -25.64
CA ALA A 127 -8.99 -24.19 -26.58
C ALA A 127 -10.20 -23.49 -25.93
N PHE A 128 -10.12 -23.20 -24.63
CA PHE A 128 -11.08 -22.35 -23.94
C PHE A 128 -10.68 -20.87 -24.07
N PRO A 129 -11.68 -19.95 -24.11
CA PRO A 129 -11.39 -18.52 -24.03
C PRO A 129 -10.72 -18.21 -22.67
N ALA A 130 -9.73 -17.32 -22.69
CA ALA A 130 -9.03 -16.86 -21.51
C ALA A 130 -9.04 -15.31 -21.46
N PRO A 131 -9.27 -14.69 -20.29
CA PRO A 131 -9.16 -13.24 -20.14
C PRO A 131 -7.80 -12.74 -20.58
N GLU A 132 -7.74 -11.52 -21.15
CA GLU A 132 -6.48 -10.85 -21.45
C GLU A 132 -5.63 -10.70 -20.18
N LEU A 133 -4.33 -11.00 -20.30
CA LEU A 133 -3.38 -10.89 -19.20
C LEU A 133 -2.28 -9.92 -19.63
N PRO A 134 -2.29 -8.67 -19.15
CA PRO A 134 -1.26 -7.69 -19.45
C PRO A 134 0.13 -8.20 -19.04
N ALA A 135 1.18 -7.87 -19.80
CA ALA A 135 2.54 -8.30 -19.48
C ALA A 135 3.02 -7.77 -18.11
N ASN A 136 2.50 -6.61 -17.69
CA ASN A 136 2.77 -5.92 -16.44
C ASN A 136 1.77 -6.24 -15.32
N TRP A 137 0.92 -7.27 -15.45
CA TRP A 137 -0.16 -7.54 -14.49
C TRP A 137 0.28 -7.62 -13.01
N LYS A 138 1.47 -8.15 -12.73
CA LYS A 138 2.04 -8.23 -11.37
C LYS A 138 2.24 -6.84 -10.76
N MET A 139 2.72 -5.89 -11.55
CA MET A 139 2.90 -4.50 -11.15
C MET A 139 1.55 -3.83 -10.88
N LEU A 140 0.57 -4.06 -11.75
CA LEU A 140 -0.80 -3.55 -11.58
C LEU A 140 -1.42 -4.03 -10.26
N VAL A 141 -1.34 -5.33 -9.97
CA VAL A 141 -1.83 -5.90 -8.70
C VAL A 141 -1.04 -5.38 -7.50
N GLY A 142 0.28 -5.24 -7.62
CA GLY A 142 1.14 -4.75 -6.54
C GLY A 142 0.76 -3.35 -6.06
N MET A 143 0.46 -2.44 -7.00
CA MET A 143 0.06 -1.06 -6.73
C MET A 143 -1.40 -0.91 -6.33
N ALA A 144 -2.26 -1.86 -6.69
CA ALA A 144 -3.69 -1.81 -6.45
C ALA A 144 -4.06 -1.47 -5.00
N GLY A 145 -3.38 -2.09 -4.04
CA GLY A 145 -3.66 -1.89 -2.63
C GLY A 145 -3.34 -0.46 -2.15
N LEU A 146 -2.16 0.05 -2.52
CA LEU A 146 -1.74 1.40 -2.15
C LEU A 146 -2.62 2.47 -2.82
N LEU A 147 -2.94 2.31 -4.10
CA LEU A 147 -3.80 3.25 -4.83
C LEU A 147 -5.27 3.18 -4.37
N ALA A 148 -5.74 2.03 -3.89
CA ALA A 148 -7.06 1.94 -3.30
C ALA A 148 -7.19 2.73 -2.00
N GLU A 149 -6.12 2.85 -1.21
CA GLU A 149 -6.11 3.74 -0.04
C GLU A 149 -6.23 5.22 -0.45
N GLU A 150 -5.56 5.63 -1.54
CA GLU A 150 -5.67 6.99 -2.06
C GLU A 150 -7.06 7.29 -2.64
N VAL A 151 -7.66 6.34 -3.36
CA VAL A 151 -9.05 6.47 -3.83
C VAL A 151 -10.02 6.51 -2.64
N LEU A 152 -9.77 5.72 -1.60
CA LEU A 152 -10.59 5.70 -0.39
C LEU A 152 -10.51 7.01 0.40
N SER A 153 -9.32 7.63 0.48
CA SER A 153 -9.13 8.88 1.24
C SER A 153 -9.98 10.01 0.65
N GLY A 154 -10.18 10.00 -0.67
CA GLY A 154 -10.95 11.03 -1.39
C GLY A 154 -10.28 12.40 -1.34
N GLU A 155 -8.99 12.48 -0.99
CA GLU A 155 -8.24 13.74 -0.90
C GLU A 155 -7.95 14.35 -2.27
N THR A 156 -7.86 13.52 -3.32
CA THR A 156 -7.64 13.95 -4.70
C THR A 156 -8.30 12.98 -5.68
N ASP A 157 -8.75 13.50 -6.83
CA ASP A 157 -9.17 12.70 -7.99
C ASP A 157 -8.12 12.69 -9.11
N ASP A 158 -7.04 13.48 -8.95
CA ASP A 158 -5.96 13.62 -9.92
C ASP A 158 -4.98 12.44 -9.81
N THR A 159 -4.86 11.66 -10.89
CA THR A 159 -4.00 10.47 -10.92
C THR A 159 -2.51 10.81 -10.87
N GLY A 160 -2.13 12.02 -11.29
CA GLY A 160 -0.78 12.56 -11.12
C GLY A 160 -0.42 12.75 -9.66
N ALA A 161 -1.29 13.40 -8.89
CA ALA A 161 -1.13 13.57 -7.44
C ALA A 161 -1.11 12.22 -6.70
N MET A 162 -1.94 11.24 -7.12
CA MET A 162 -1.88 9.88 -6.56
C MET A 162 -0.54 9.19 -6.85
N ALA A 163 0.03 9.38 -8.05
CA ALA A 163 1.35 8.86 -8.40
C ALA A 163 2.46 9.50 -7.54
N ASP A 164 2.39 10.82 -7.32
CA ASP A 164 3.33 11.55 -6.45
C ASP A 164 3.24 11.05 -5.01
N THR A 165 2.02 10.87 -4.47
CA THR A 165 1.81 10.31 -3.13
C THR A 165 2.39 8.90 -3.03
N LEU A 166 2.12 8.05 -4.01
CA LEU A 166 2.66 6.69 -4.06
C LEU A 166 4.20 6.68 -4.08
N PHE A 167 4.81 7.55 -4.88
CA PHE A 167 6.26 7.73 -4.94
C PHE A 167 6.83 8.13 -3.57
N LEU A 168 6.22 9.10 -2.89
CA LEU A 168 6.65 9.53 -1.56
C LEU A 168 6.50 8.40 -0.54
N ARG A 169 5.38 7.68 -0.54
CA ARG A 169 5.15 6.53 0.36
C ARG A 169 6.22 5.45 0.18
N ILE A 170 6.59 5.14 -1.05
CA ILE A 170 7.66 4.16 -1.32
C ILE A 170 9.02 4.71 -0.88
N SER A 171 9.33 5.96 -1.23
CA SER A 171 10.62 6.62 -0.91
C SER A 171 10.87 6.73 0.59
N PHE A 172 9.81 6.92 1.39
CA PHE A 172 9.88 6.97 2.86
C PHE A 172 9.74 5.60 3.53
N GLY A 173 9.67 4.51 2.76
CA GLY A 173 9.61 3.15 3.30
C GLY A 173 8.27 2.77 3.93
N ALA A 174 7.19 3.46 3.58
CA ALA A 174 5.83 3.17 4.05
C ALA A 174 5.15 2.04 3.27
N ALA A 175 5.71 1.62 2.12
CA ALA A 175 5.25 0.45 1.36
C ALA A 175 5.87 -0.84 1.91
N SER A 176 5.09 -1.91 2.00
CA SER A 176 5.61 -3.18 2.50
C SER A 176 6.60 -3.81 1.52
N ALA A 177 7.54 -4.63 2.01
CA ALA A 177 8.47 -5.36 1.15
C ALA A 177 7.73 -6.25 0.12
N SER A 178 6.56 -6.77 0.49
CA SER A 178 5.73 -7.55 -0.43
C SER A 178 5.08 -6.68 -1.51
N ASP A 179 4.72 -5.43 -1.21
CA ASP A 179 4.19 -4.48 -2.19
C ASP A 179 5.28 -4.16 -3.21
N LEU A 180 6.46 -3.82 -2.71
CA LEU A 180 7.64 -3.50 -3.53
C LEU A 180 8.09 -4.66 -4.42
N ALA A 181 8.00 -5.90 -3.93
CA ALA A 181 8.34 -7.08 -4.71
C ALA A 181 7.46 -7.24 -5.97
N HIS A 182 6.23 -6.73 -5.94
CA HIS A 182 5.29 -6.83 -7.05
C HIS A 182 5.29 -5.60 -7.95
N THR A 183 5.64 -4.41 -7.44
CA THR A 183 5.64 -3.16 -8.23
C THR A 183 6.79 -3.06 -9.25
N GLY A 184 7.70 -4.04 -9.32
CA GLY A 184 8.83 -4.01 -10.26
C GLY A 184 9.90 -2.97 -9.89
N VAL A 185 9.78 -2.33 -8.72
CA VAL A 185 10.72 -1.33 -8.22
C VAL A 185 11.96 -2.04 -7.66
N THR A 186 13.06 -1.98 -8.39
CA THR A 186 14.34 -2.60 -7.99
C THR A 186 15.23 -1.66 -7.17
N ASP A 187 14.98 -0.35 -7.22
CA ASP A 187 15.71 0.71 -6.53
C ASP A 187 14.72 1.76 -5.98
N ILE A 188 14.82 2.05 -4.68
CA ILE A 188 13.96 3.01 -3.97
C ILE A 188 14.33 4.45 -4.37
N ASP A 189 15.60 4.70 -4.71
CA ASP A 189 16.10 6.04 -5.07
C ASP A 189 15.76 6.42 -6.52
N SER A 190 15.31 5.46 -7.33
CA SER A 190 14.77 5.69 -8.68
C SER A 190 13.49 4.88 -8.90
N CYS A 191 12.46 5.16 -8.09
CA CYS A 191 11.13 4.58 -8.30
C CYS A 191 10.58 5.03 -9.66
N GLY A 192 10.88 4.26 -10.71
CA GLY A 192 10.39 4.46 -12.08
C GLY A 192 8.91 4.09 -12.22
N LEU A 193 8.07 4.60 -11.32
CA LEU A 193 6.62 4.53 -11.47
C LEU A 193 6.24 5.35 -12.70
N SER A 194 5.69 4.67 -13.70
CA SER A 194 5.11 5.34 -14.86
C SER A 194 3.72 5.87 -14.47
N TYR A 195 3.49 7.17 -14.69
CA TYR A 195 2.20 7.81 -14.46
C TYR A 195 1.09 7.11 -15.25
N GLU A 196 1.41 6.62 -16.45
CA GLU A 196 0.49 5.86 -17.28
C GLU A 196 0.04 4.56 -16.61
N VAL A 197 0.94 3.86 -15.92
CA VAL A 197 0.59 2.64 -15.18
C VAL A 197 -0.23 2.98 -13.94
N VAL A 198 0.05 4.09 -13.25
CA VAL A 198 -0.79 4.55 -12.14
C VAL A 198 -2.22 4.87 -12.62
N ASP A 199 -2.33 5.60 -13.72
CA ASP A 199 -3.62 5.91 -14.34
C ASP A 199 -4.40 4.65 -14.72
N GLU A 200 -3.72 3.66 -15.29
CA GLU A 200 -4.29 2.35 -15.63
C GLU A 200 -4.87 1.64 -14.39
N VAL A 201 -4.10 1.59 -13.29
CA VAL A 201 -4.57 0.97 -12.04
C VAL A 201 -5.75 1.73 -11.45
N VAL A 202 -5.68 3.06 -11.37
CA VAL A 202 -6.77 3.88 -10.83
C VAL A 202 -8.04 3.71 -11.66
N GLN A 203 -7.94 3.66 -12.99
CA GLN A 203 -9.07 3.40 -13.87
C GLN A 203 -9.69 2.02 -13.58
N MET A 204 -8.87 0.97 -13.49
CA MET A 204 -9.36 -0.37 -13.15
C MET A 204 -10.00 -0.45 -11.76
N LEU A 205 -9.45 0.27 -10.78
CA LEU A 205 -10.00 0.38 -9.43
C LEU A 205 -11.35 1.09 -9.43
N ARG A 206 -11.48 2.20 -10.16
CA ARG A 206 -12.75 2.94 -10.29
C ARG A 206 -13.84 2.07 -10.93
N GLU A 207 -13.50 1.32 -11.97
CA GLU A 207 -14.42 0.38 -12.62
C GLU A 207 -14.85 -0.76 -11.68
N GLY A 208 -13.92 -1.29 -10.90
CA GLY A 208 -14.16 -2.40 -9.96
C GLY A 208 -14.53 -1.96 -8.54
N TRP A 209 -14.72 -0.66 -8.29
CA TRP A 209 -14.84 -0.12 -6.94
C TRP A 209 -15.97 -0.73 -6.12
N PRO A 210 -17.18 -0.97 -6.68
CA PRO A 210 -18.24 -1.63 -5.92
C PRO A 210 -17.84 -3.02 -5.38
N VAL A 211 -17.04 -3.78 -6.14
CA VAL A 211 -16.53 -5.10 -5.72
C VAL A 211 -15.51 -4.95 -4.60
N VAL A 212 -14.63 -3.94 -4.70
CA VAL A 212 -13.65 -3.62 -3.65
C VAL A 212 -14.37 -3.22 -2.35
N GLN A 213 -15.40 -2.39 -2.45
CA GLN A 213 -16.20 -1.96 -1.30
C GLN A 213 -16.89 -3.15 -0.61
N GLU A 214 -17.56 -4.00 -1.39
CA GLU A 214 -18.26 -5.19 -0.86
C GLU A 214 -17.30 -6.13 -0.13
N GLU A 215 -16.16 -6.45 -0.75
CA GLU A 215 -15.15 -7.32 -0.13
C GLU A 215 -14.53 -6.66 1.12
N ALA A 216 -14.20 -5.37 1.07
CA ALA A 216 -13.62 -4.66 2.21
C ALA A 216 -14.59 -4.61 3.40
N GLU A 217 -15.88 -4.35 3.15
CA GLU A 217 -16.91 -4.38 4.20
C GLU A 217 -17.07 -5.78 4.81
N TYR A 218 -17.00 -6.83 3.98
CA TYR A 218 -16.96 -8.20 4.45
C TYR A 218 -15.75 -8.47 5.35
N LEU A 219 -14.55 -8.01 4.95
CA LEU A 219 -13.32 -8.16 5.73
C LEU A 219 -13.40 -7.43 7.08
N ILE A 220 -13.88 -6.19 7.08
CA ILE A 220 -14.06 -5.37 8.30
C ILE A 220 -15.03 -6.08 9.25
N LYS A 221 -16.18 -6.54 8.74
CA LYS A 221 -17.18 -7.26 9.54
C LYS A 221 -16.59 -8.56 10.09
N SER A 222 -15.88 -9.32 9.27
CA SER A 222 -15.27 -10.59 9.69
C SER A 222 -14.23 -10.37 10.79
N ALA A 223 -13.36 -9.38 10.62
CA ALA A 223 -12.32 -9.03 11.59
C ALA A 223 -12.88 -8.54 12.93
N THR A 224 -13.98 -7.78 12.92
CA THR A 224 -14.61 -7.24 14.14
C THR A 224 -15.60 -8.18 14.80
N SER A 225 -16.15 -9.15 14.05
CA SER A 225 -17.09 -10.16 14.57
C SER A 225 -16.41 -11.37 15.22
N CYS A 226 -15.09 -11.51 15.10
CA CYS A 226 -14.34 -12.58 15.74
C CYS A 226 -13.90 -12.14 17.15
N PRO A 227 -14.55 -12.58 18.24
CA PRO A 227 -14.06 -12.31 19.58
C PRO A 227 -12.70 -13.01 19.77
N ALA A 228 -11.77 -12.32 20.45
CA ALA A 228 -10.44 -12.81 20.83
C ALA A 228 -10.46 -13.96 21.87
N SER A 229 -11.33 -14.95 21.69
CA SER A 229 -11.57 -16.07 22.61
C SER A 229 -11.74 -17.35 21.79
N ALA A 230 -10.70 -17.78 21.09
CA ALA A 230 -10.67 -19.11 20.51
C ALA A 230 -9.25 -19.67 20.32
N TYR A 231 -8.30 -19.38 21.23
CA TYR A 231 -7.12 -20.22 21.48
C TYR A 231 -6.69 -20.10 22.93
#